data_AF-A0A4R1WEI7-F1
#
_entry.id   AF-A0A4R1WEI7-F1
#
_cell.length_a   1.000
_cell.length_b   1.000
_cell.length_c   1.000
_cell.angle_alpha   90.00
_cell.angle_beta   90.00
_cell.angle_gamma   90.00
#
_symmetry.space_group_name_H-M   'P 1'
#
loop_
_entity.id
_entity.type
_entity.pdbx_description
1 polymer ?
#
loop_
_entity_poly.entity_id
_entity_poly.type
_entity_poly.pdbx_seq_one_letter_code
_entity_poly.pdbx_strand_id
1 'polypeptide(L)'
;MMAIQLMVLAAVAAGVGLLIMVSWFSRLEEDPYVECANWRRVNAEVVSVLRAGDRVFLRVRFTVGTSLIQNDVRYDVPGPLPHAGERVAIKWDPTAPARLVVARPPAAQQTSQLPPG
;
A
#
# COMPACT_ATOMS: atom_id res chain seq x y z
N MET A 1 26.40 -42.08 -12.65
CA MET A 1 26.24 -41.15 -11.51
C MET A 1 26.23 -39.69 -11.94
N MET A 2 27.21 -39.23 -12.74
CA MET A 2 27.33 -37.82 -13.15
C MET A 2 26.10 -37.26 -13.90
N ALA A 3 25.52 -38.02 -14.84
CA ALA A 3 24.35 -37.58 -15.61
C ALA A 3 23.08 -37.38 -14.74
N ILE A 4 22.89 -38.23 -13.72
CA ILE A 4 21.77 -38.12 -12.78
C ILE A 4 21.95 -36.89 -11.90
N GLN A 5 23.18 -36.61 -11.45
CA GLN A 5 23.50 -35.41 -10.68
C GLN A 5 23.25 -34.12 -11.49
N LEU A 6 23.61 -34.11 -12.77
CA LEU A 6 23.37 -32.97 -13.67
C LEU A 6 21.87 -32.72 -13.90
N MET A 7 21.07 -33.79 -14.08
CA MET A 7 19.62 -33.65 -14.22
C MET A 7 18.97 -33.08 -12.95
N VAL A 8 19.39 -33.54 -11.77
CA VAL A 8 18.88 -33.02 -10.49
C VAL A 8 19.23 -31.55 -10.32
N LEU A 9 20.47 -31.16 -10.64
CA LEU A 9 20.92 -29.76 -10.58
C LEU A 9 20.12 -28.86 -11.54
N ALA A 10 19.88 -29.31 -12.76
CA ALA A 10 19.07 -28.58 -13.74
C ALA A 10 17.62 -28.41 -13.28
N ALA A 11 17.02 -29.45 -12.70
CA ALA A 11 15.66 -29.40 -12.17
C ALA A 11 15.55 -28.44 -10.97
N VAL A 12 16.53 -28.45 -10.06
CA VAL A 12 16.58 -27.52 -8.92
C VAL A 12 16.76 -26.07 -9.40
N ALA A 13 17.67 -25.83 -10.36
CA ALA A 13 17.88 -24.50 -10.91
C ALA A 13 16.63 -23.95 -11.61
N ALA A 14 15.93 -24.78 -12.36
CA ALA A 14 14.66 -24.41 -12.99
C ALA A 14 13.56 -24.11 -11.94
N GLY A 15 13.46 -24.92 -10.89
CA GLY A 15 12.52 -24.70 -9.79
C GLY A 15 12.79 -23.40 -9.04
N VAL A 16 14.05 -23.11 -8.71
CA VAL A 16 14.46 -21.86 -8.05
C VAL A 16 14.21 -20.66 -8.96
N GLY A 17 14.54 -20.77 -10.26
CA GLY A 17 14.27 -19.71 -11.25
C GLY A 17 12.78 -19.38 -11.34
N LEU A 18 11.92 -20.40 -11.37
CA LEU A 18 10.47 -20.23 -11.38
C LEU A 18 9.97 -19.54 -10.10
N LEU A 19 10.47 -19.95 -8.93
CA LEU A 19 10.11 -19.32 -7.65
C LEU A 19 10.55 -17.86 -7.56
N ILE A 20 11.73 -17.52 -8.07
CA ILE A 20 12.21 -16.13 -8.13
C ILE A 20 11.33 -15.30 -9.06
N MET A 21 10.97 -15.84 -10.23
CA MET A 21 10.09 -15.17 -11.19
C MET A 21 8.70 -14.91 -10.61
N VAL A 22 8.09 -15.90 -9.95
CA VAL A 22 6.79 -15.75 -9.28
C VAL A 22 6.89 -14.72 -8.14
N SER A 23 7.96 -14.76 -7.35
CA SER A 23 8.20 -13.78 -6.27
C SER A 23 8.36 -12.35 -6.80
N TRP A 24 9.04 -12.18 -7.94
CA TRP A 24 9.15 -10.89 -8.61
C TRP A 24 7.81 -10.40 -9.16
N PHE A 25 7.02 -11.27 -9.79
CA PHE A 25 5.71 -10.92 -10.32
C PHE A 25 4.74 -10.47 -9.21
N SER A 26 4.72 -11.19 -8.08
CA SER A 26 3.93 -10.81 -6.91
C SER A 26 4.37 -9.49 -6.27
N ARG A 27 5.62 -9.07 -6.45
CA ARG A 27 6.12 -7.75 -5.98
C ARG A 27 5.79 -6.60 -6.93
N LEU A 28 5.52 -6.90 -8.20
CA LEU A 28 5.23 -5.90 -9.24
C LEU A 28 3.76 -5.44 -9.25
N GLU A 29 2.85 -6.16 -8.59
CA GLU A 29 1.40 -5.99 -8.80
C GLU A 29 0.63 -5.22 -7.70
N GLU A 30 1.27 -4.72 -6.64
CA GLU A 30 0.58 -3.90 -5.63
C GLU A 30 1.16 -2.50 -5.54
N ASP A 31 0.84 -1.65 -6.53
CA ASP A 31 0.73 -0.24 -6.23
C ASP A 31 -0.65 -0.01 -5.57
N PRO A 32 -0.72 0.22 -4.25
CA PRO A 32 -2.00 0.44 -3.56
C PRO A 32 -2.68 1.74 -4.01
N TYR A 33 -1.98 2.58 -4.78
CA TYR A 33 -2.49 3.81 -5.35
C TYR A 33 -2.95 3.70 -6.79
N VAL A 34 -2.95 2.50 -7.42
CA VAL A 34 -3.56 2.31 -8.75
C VAL A 34 -4.94 2.95 -8.74
N GLU A 35 -5.15 3.93 -9.62
CA GLU A 35 -6.41 4.66 -9.71
C GLU A 35 -7.52 3.72 -10.18
N CYS A 36 -8.17 3.03 -9.23
CA CYS A 36 -9.43 2.37 -9.47
C CYS A 36 -10.51 3.44 -9.70
N ALA A 37 -11.31 3.28 -10.76
CA ALA A 37 -12.41 4.20 -11.07
C ALA A 37 -13.41 4.37 -9.90
N ASN A 38 -13.41 3.45 -8.94
CA ASN A 38 -14.34 3.40 -7.81
C ASN A 38 -13.83 4.08 -6.53
N TRP A 39 -12.60 4.61 -6.50
CA TRP A 39 -12.08 5.25 -5.28
C TRP A 39 -12.97 6.40 -4.82
N ARG A 40 -13.47 6.31 -3.59
CA ARG A 40 -14.23 7.37 -2.92
C ARG A 40 -13.36 8.01 -1.85
N ARG A 41 -13.43 9.34 -1.72
CA ARG A 41 -12.76 10.08 -0.64
C ARG A 41 -13.71 10.20 0.56
N VAL A 42 -13.17 9.97 1.76
CA VAL A 42 -13.88 10.19 3.01
C VAL A 42 -12.91 10.67 4.07
N ASN A 43 -13.40 11.48 5.02
CA ASN A 43 -12.64 11.86 6.20
C ASN A 43 -12.89 10.82 7.29
N ALA A 44 -11.86 10.06 7.62
CA ALA A 44 -11.91 9.05 8.66
C ALA A 44 -11.28 9.57 9.95
N GLU A 45 -11.85 9.21 11.08
CA GLU A 45 -11.30 9.47 12.40
C GLU A 45 -10.23 8.44 12.72
N VAL A 46 -9.06 8.90 13.17
CA VAL A 46 -8.00 8.02 13.66
C VAL A 46 -8.38 7.54 15.05
N VAL A 47 -8.59 6.24 15.21
CA VAL A 47 -8.88 5.61 16.50
C VAL A 47 -7.58 5.33 17.26
N SER A 48 -6.57 4.83 16.57
CA SER A 48 -5.26 4.53 17.18
C SER A 48 -4.16 4.47 16.13
N VAL A 49 -2.92 4.60 16.60
CA VAL A 49 -1.73 4.51 15.76
C VAL A 49 -0.93 3.27 16.16
N LEU A 50 -0.67 2.41 15.20
CA LEU A 50 0.06 1.15 15.36
C LEU A 50 1.40 1.28 14.65
N ARG A 51 2.49 0.96 15.34
CA ARG A 51 3.84 0.93 14.76
C ARG A 51 4.31 -0.52 14.69
N ALA A 52 4.72 -0.95 13.51
CA ALA A 52 5.25 -2.30 13.26
C ALA A 52 6.56 -2.19 12.48
N GLY A 53 7.68 -2.15 13.21
CA GLY A 53 8.99 -1.91 12.63
C GLY A 53 9.10 -0.48 12.07
N ASP A 54 9.45 -0.37 10.79
CA ASP A 54 9.53 0.89 10.03
C ASP A 54 8.16 1.37 9.50
N ARG A 55 7.12 0.56 9.67
CA ARG A 55 5.77 0.86 9.14
C ARG A 55 4.89 1.44 10.22
N VAL A 56 4.06 2.39 9.80
CA VAL A 56 3.01 2.95 10.63
C VAL A 56 1.66 2.63 10.00
N PHE A 57 0.71 2.24 10.84
CA PHE A 57 -0.68 1.98 10.47
C PHE A 57 -1.58 2.83 11.35
N LEU A 58 -2.58 3.46 10.74
CA LEU A 58 -3.64 4.15 11.45
C LEU A 58 -4.84 3.21 11.48
N ARG A 59 -5.32 2.90 12.67
CA ARG A 59 -6.67 2.36 12.80
C ARG A 59 -7.63 3.51 12.61
N VAL A 60 -8.42 3.46 11.55
CA VAL A 60 -9.35 4.53 11.19
C VAL A 60 -10.80 4.05 11.26
N ARG A 61 -11.71 4.97 11.54
CA ARG A 61 -13.14 4.75 11.60
C ARG A 61 -13.87 5.81 10.78
N PHE A 62 -14.81 5.38 9.94
CA PHE A 62 -15.63 6.27 9.12
C PHE A 62 -16.98 5.65 8.82
N THR A 63 -17.96 6.50 8.49
CA THR A 63 -19.32 6.08 8.19
C THR A 63 -19.59 6.17 6.70
N VAL A 64 -20.22 5.15 6.13
CA VAL A 64 -20.73 5.13 4.76
C VAL A 64 -22.19 4.74 4.80
N GLY A 65 -23.08 5.67 4.46
CA GLY A 65 -24.52 5.47 4.64
C GLY A 65 -24.84 5.21 6.12
N THR A 66 -25.37 4.04 6.42
CA THR A 66 -25.70 3.58 7.78
C THR A 66 -24.62 2.68 8.39
N SER A 67 -23.57 2.36 7.64
CA SER A 67 -22.54 1.41 8.06
C SER A 67 -21.34 2.15 8.65
N LEU A 68 -20.90 1.70 9.82
CA LEU A 68 -19.64 2.13 10.43
C LEU A 68 -18.54 1.15 10.01
N ILE A 69 -17.51 1.66 9.33
CA ILE A 69 -16.36 0.88 8.90
C ILE A 69 -15.18 1.25 9.80
N GLN A 70 -14.47 0.24 10.28
CA GLN A 70 -13.22 0.39 11.00
C GLN A 70 -12.16 -0.49 10.34
N ASN A 71 -11.02 0.09 9.99
CA ASN A 71 -9.96 -0.64 9.31
C ASN A 71 -8.58 -0.03 9.60
N ASP A 72 -7.53 -0.83 9.42
CA ASP A 72 -6.14 -0.39 9.56
C ASP A 72 -5.63 0.05 8.17
N VAL A 73 -5.18 1.30 8.06
CA VAL A 73 -4.62 1.87 6.83
C VAL A 73 -3.15 2.18 7.04
N ARG A 74 -2.30 1.82 6.07
CA ARG A 74 -0.87 2.17 6.13
C ARG A 74 -0.70 3.68 5.99
N TYR A 75 0.11 4.28 6.86
CA TYR A 75 0.52 5.68 6.79
C TYR A 75 1.91 5.77 6.16
N ASP A 76 1.95 6.18 4.91
CA ASP A 76 3.13 6.32 4.07
C ASP A 76 3.24 7.74 3.48
N VAL A 77 2.44 8.67 3.99
CA VAL A 77 2.44 10.08 3.57
C VAL A 77 3.53 10.84 4.34
N PRO A 78 4.36 11.66 3.66
CA PRO A 78 5.33 12.50 4.34
C PRO A 78 4.62 13.56 5.19
N GLY A 79 5.05 13.72 6.44
CA GLY A 79 4.50 14.71 7.35
C GLY A 79 4.45 14.25 8.80
N PRO A 80 3.88 15.07 9.70
CA PRO A 80 3.63 14.65 11.07
C PRO A 80 2.68 13.46 11.09
N LEU A 81 2.87 12.61 12.10
CA LEU A 81 2.00 11.46 12.29
C LEU A 81 0.70 11.91 12.96
N PRO A 82 -0.48 11.53 12.43
CA PRO A 82 -1.76 11.91 13.03
C PRO A 82 -1.94 11.29 14.42
N HIS A 83 -2.65 11.99 15.30
CA HIS A 83 -3.00 11.50 16.63
C HIS A 83 -4.40 10.85 16.65
N ALA A 84 -4.68 10.07 17.69
CA ALA A 84 -6.03 9.55 17.92
C ALA A 84 -7.02 10.71 18.13
N GLY A 85 -8.20 10.60 17.50
CA GLY A 85 -9.24 11.64 17.45
C GLY A 85 -9.08 12.62 16.28
N GLU A 86 -7.92 12.68 15.62
CA GLU A 86 -7.74 13.51 14.43
C GLU A 86 -8.46 12.90 13.22
N ARG A 87 -8.84 13.76 12.27
CA ARG A 87 -9.46 13.33 11.02
C ARG A 87 -8.45 13.35 9.89
N VAL A 88 -8.36 12.25 9.17
CA VAL A 88 -7.49 12.07 8.00
C VAL A 88 -8.33 11.80 6.76
N ALA A 89 -7.95 12.42 5.66
CA ALA A 89 -8.56 12.11 4.37
C ALA A 89 -8.03 10.76 3.88
N ILE A 90 -8.93 9.84 3.58
CA ILE A 90 -8.60 8.54 3.01
C ILE A 90 -9.34 8.36 1.68
N LYS A 91 -8.79 7.52 0.82
CA LYS A 91 -9.50 6.93 -0.31
C LYS A 91 -9.87 5.49 0.10
N TRP A 92 -11.08 5.06 -0.23
CA TRP A 92 -11.54 3.69 -0.02
C TRP A 92 -12.29 3.19 -1.26
N ASP A 93 -12.29 1.87 -1.48
CA ASP A 93 -13.04 1.22 -2.57
C ASP A 93 -14.37 0.63 -2.02
N PRO A 94 -15.54 1.11 -2.47
CA PRO A 94 -16.83 0.54 -2.10
C PRO A 94 -17.02 -0.93 -2.44
N THR A 95 -16.36 -1.41 -3.49
CA THR A 95 -16.45 -2.81 -3.94
C THR A 95 -15.50 -3.72 -3.16
N ALA A 96 -14.49 -3.15 -2.52
CA ALA A 96 -13.52 -3.85 -1.69
C ALA A 96 -13.19 -3.00 -0.44
N PRO A 97 -14.05 -3.00 0.60
CA PRO A 97 -13.91 -2.12 1.77
C PRO A 97 -12.64 -2.33 2.59
N ALA A 98 -11.93 -3.44 2.35
CA ALA A 98 -10.60 -3.72 2.91
C ALA A 98 -9.48 -2.88 2.25
N ARG A 99 -9.72 -2.28 1.09
CA ARG A 99 -8.77 -1.45 0.35
C ARG A 99 -8.95 0.01 0.75
N LEU A 100 -8.01 0.52 1.53
CA LEU A 100 -7.94 1.93 1.92
C LEU A 100 -6.52 2.43 1.76
N VAL A 101 -6.40 3.69 1.35
CA VAL A 101 -5.13 4.42 1.32
C VAL A 101 -5.32 5.81 1.89
N VAL A 102 -4.31 6.35 2.53
CA VAL A 102 -4.33 7.75 2.96
C VAL A 102 -4.27 8.63 1.71
N ALA A 103 -5.16 9.61 1.63
CA ALA A 103 -5.14 10.54 0.52
C ALA A 103 -3.89 11.42 0.67
N ARG A 104 -2.94 11.31 -0.27
CA ARG A 104 -1.82 12.26 -0.31
C ARG A 104 -2.39 13.67 -0.49
N PRO A 105 -1.87 14.66 0.24
CA PRO A 105 -2.07 16.06 -0.12
C PRO A 105 -1.72 16.20 -1.60
N PRO A 106 -2.43 17.04 -2.38
CA PRO A 106 -1.92 17.42 -3.69
C PRO A 106 -0.49 17.91 -3.43
N ALA A 107 0.50 17.20 -3.97
CA ALA A 107 1.86 17.71 -3.94
C ALA A 107 1.75 19.13 -4.47
N ALA A 108 2.13 20.13 -3.66
CA ALA A 108 2.40 21.45 -4.20
C ALA A 108 3.31 21.15 -5.39
N GLN A 109 2.80 21.40 -6.61
CA GLN A 109 3.49 21.07 -7.84
C GLN A 109 4.94 21.43 -7.61
N GLN A 110 5.79 20.43 -7.65
CA GLN A 110 7.21 20.57 -7.49
C GLN A 110 7.62 21.44 -8.67
N THR A 111 7.60 22.77 -8.47
CA THR A 111 7.98 23.75 -9.45
C THR A 111 9.40 23.39 -9.75
N SER A 112 9.62 22.73 -10.88
CA SER A 112 10.94 22.51 -11.44
C SER A 112 11.56 23.89 -11.56
N GLN A 113 12.34 24.29 -10.56
CA GLN A 113 13.18 25.47 -10.62
C GLN A 113 14.16 25.20 -11.75
N LEU A 114 13.82 25.74 -12.91
CA LEU A 114 14.74 25.93 -14.02
C LEU A 114 15.94 26.71 -13.45
N PRO A 115 17.18 26.21 -13.55
CA PRO A 115 18.32 26.99 -13.09
C PRO A 115 18.41 28.29 -13.91
N PRO A 116 18.73 29.44 -13.28
CA PRO A 116 19.05 30.64 -14.03
C PRO A 116 20.36 30.39 -14.80
N GLY A 117 20.31 30.62 -16.11
CA GLY A 117 21.48 30.68 -16.99
C GLY A 117 22.20 32.02 -16.89
#